data_AF-A0A7C5XT16-F1
#
_entry.id   AF-A0A7C5XT16-F1
#
_cell.length_a   1.000
_cell.length_b   1.000
_cell.length_c   1.000
_cell.angle_alpha   90.00
_cell.angle_beta   90.00
_cell.angle_gamma   90.00
#
_symmetry.space_group_name_H-M   'P 1'
#
loop_
_entity.id
_entity.type
_entity.pdbx_description
1 polymer ?
#
loop_
_entity_poly.entity_id
_entity_poly.type
_entity_poly.pdbx_seq_one_letter_code
_entity_poly.pdbx_strand_id
1 'polypeptide(L)'
;DVLTLDVEMPRMDGLTFLRNLMRLRPMPVVMVSSLTAQGAEETLEALELGAVDFVTKPAVDVAHGMRAYAETLVEKVRAAAGARVRRLALARAPAPRHSADAVLARARPPRALRTTHRIVAVGASTGGTEAVRELLAGLPPDAPGIVIAQHIPAAFSGPFARRLDGACALVVREAEDGAPILPGHAYVAPGDRHLLVERSGARYHCRLSDGAPVNRHRPSVDVLFRSVAQAAGPNAVGVLLTGMGEDGARGLLEMREAGARTLAQDEATSVVWGMPGAAVRMGAAEEVLPLGRIAARALELAQAGQRATATAGEGGR
;
A
#
# COMPACT_ATOMS: atom_id res chain seq x y z
N ASP A 1 -26.23 0.44 8.02
CA ASP A 1 -25.22 -0.14 7.10
C ASP A 1 -23.83 0.42 7.34
N VAL A 2 -23.66 1.75 7.35
CA VAL A 2 -22.36 2.40 7.67
C VAL A 2 -22.61 3.57 8.61
N LEU A 3 -21.67 3.81 9.53
CA LEU A 3 -21.61 4.99 10.37
C LEU A 3 -20.45 5.89 9.91
N THR A 4 -20.70 7.18 9.72
CA THR A 4 -19.64 8.18 9.64
C THR A 4 -19.43 8.80 11.02
N LEU A 5 -18.20 8.82 11.51
CA LEU A 5 -17.89 9.26 12.87
C LEU A 5 -16.84 10.36 12.86
N ASP A 6 -17.17 11.53 13.40
CA ASP A 6 -16.18 12.59 13.64
C ASP A 6 -15.30 12.21 14.83
N VAL A 7 -14.00 12.46 14.72
CA VAL A 7 -13.06 12.28 15.83
C VAL A 7 -13.32 13.33 16.92
N GLU A 8 -13.60 14.57 16.50
CA GLU A 8 -13.76 15.72 17.38
C GLU A 8 -15.24 15.88 17.77
N MET A 9 -15.64 15.33 18.91
CA MET A 9 -17.01 15.40 19.42
C MET A 9 -17.07 15.94 20.86
N PRO A 10 -18.11 16.73 21.22
CA PRO A 10 -18.26 17.25 22.57
C PRO A 10 -18.65 16.16 23.59
N ARG A 11 -18.12 16.26 24.81
CA ARG A 11 -18.33 15.37 25.98
C ARG A 11 -17.67 14.00 25.89
N MET A 12 -17.88 13.27 24.80
CA MET A 12 -17.23 11.98 24.53
C MET A 12 -16.55 12.09 23.17
N ASP A 13 -15.23 11.89 23.14
CA ASP A 13 -14.45 11.91 21.91
C ASP A 13 -14.81 10.71 21.01
N GLY A 14 -14.55 10.84 19.71
CA GLY A 14 -14.88 9.83 18.73
C GLY A 14 -14.16 8.50 18.93
N LEU A 15 -12.96 8.49 19.51
CA LEU A 15 -12.21 7.25 19.76
C LEU A 15 -12.82 6.46 20.91
N THR A 16 -13.16 7.13 22.00
CA THR A 16 -13.87 6.51 23.14
C THR A 16 -15.22 5.96 22.68
N PHE A 17 -15.96 6.70 21.85
CA PHE A 17 -17.21 6.22 21.28
C PHE A 17 -16.98 5.00 20.39
N LEU A 18 -16.02 5.05 19.47
CA LEU A 18 -15.69 3.95 18.57
C LEU A 18 -15.30 2.69 19.33
N ARG A 19 -14.46 2.80 20.37
CA ARG A 19 -14.04 1.66 21.21
C ARG A 19 -15.24 0.99 21.87
N ASN A 20 -16.18 1.78 22.37
CA ASN A 20 -17.42 1.24 22.95
C ASN A 20 -18.33 0.63 21.89
N LEU A 21 -18.47 1.27 20.74
CA LEU A 21 -19.26 0.79 19.61
C LEU A 21 -18.74 -0.56 19.11
N MET A 22 -17.44 -0.67 18.82
CA MET A 22 -16.83 -1.89 18.29
C MET A 22 -16.87 -3.06 19.29
N ARG A 23 -16.85 -2.77 20.59
CA ARG A 23 -17.03 -3.78 21.65
C ARG A 23 -18.47 -4.25 21.80
N LEU A 24 -19.44 -3.33 21.77
CA LEU A 24 -20.84 -3.63 22.10
C LEU A 24 -21.66 -4.03 20.87
N ARG A 25 -21.46 -3.32 19.75
CA ARG A 25 -22.21 -3.47 18.50
C ARG A 25 -21.33 -3.09 17.30
N PRO A 26 -20.34 -3.93 16.94
CA PRO A 26 -19.46 -3.64 15.82
C PRO A 26 -20.24 -3.47 14.51
N MET A 27 -19.92 -2.40 13.78
CA MET A 27 -20.49 -2.07 12.48
C MET A 27 -19.48 -1.28 11.65
N PRO A 28 -19.62 -1.21 10.32
CA PRO A 28 -18.70 -0.43 9.49
C PRO A 28 -18.69 1.05 9.87
N VAL A 29 -17.52 1.56 10.26
CA VAL A 29 -17.30 2.98 10.58
C VAL A 29 -16.30 3.60 9.63
N VAL A 30 -16.65 4.76 9.07
CA VAL A 30 -15.72 5.64 8.34
C VAL A 30 -15.44 6.87 9.18
N MET A 31 -14.19 7.08 9.56
CA MET A 31 -13.80 8.24 10.37
C MET A 31 -13.76 9.52 9.54
N VAL A 32 -14.15 10.64 10.12
CA VAL A 32 -14.01 11.97 9.55
C VAL A 32 -13.06 12.75 10.44
N SER A 33 -11.88 13.10 9.92
CA SER A 33 -10.80 13.70 10.71
C SER A 33 -10.26 14.98 10.09
N SER A 34 -9.68 15.84 10.93
CA SER A 34 -9.00 17.06 10.50
C SER A 34 -7.62 16.75 9.89
N LEU A 35 -7.15 17.59 8.95
CA LEU A 35 -5.82 17.46 8.34
C LEU A 35 -4.74 18.05 9.26
N THR A 36 -4.63 17.51 10.47
CA THR A 36 -3.62 17.90 11.46
C THR A 36 -2.77 16.70 11.85
N ALA A 37 -1.57 16.93 12.39
CA ALA A 37 -0.73 15.83 12.89
C ALA A 37 -1.42 15.05 14.01
N GLN A 38 -2.11 15.75 14.92
CA GLN A 38 -2.90 15.12 15.98
C GLN A 38 -4.08 14.31 15.39
N GLY A 39 -4.83 14.90 14.46
CA GLY A 39 -5.92 14.22 13.78
C GLY A 39 -5.47 12.97 13.01
N ALA A 40 -4.23 12.96 12.48
CA ALA A 40 -3.65 11.79 11.84
C ALA A 40 -3.38 10.65 12.84
N GLU A 41 -2.76 10.94 13.99
CA GLU A 41 -2.51 9.93 15.04
C GLU A 41 -3.83 9.35 15.57
N GLU A 42 -4.82 10.21 15.85
CA GLU A 42 -6.15 9.78 16.32
C GLU A 42 -6.86 8.91 15.28
N THR A 43 -6.77 9.25 14.00
CA THR A 43 -7.39 8.45 12.94
C THR A 43 -6.71 7.09 12.77
N LEU A 44 -5.39 7.03 12.90
CA LEU A 44 -4.67 5.76 12.86
C LEU A 44 -5.04 4.87 14.06
N GLU A 45 -5.20 5.44 15.25
CA GLU A 45 -5.75 4.72 16.40
C GLU A 45 -7.18 4.22 16.12
N ALA A 46 -8.02 5.02 15.48
CA ALA A 46 -9.36 4.60 15.12
C ALA A 46 -9.38 3.38 14.19
N LEU A 47 -8.47 3.31 13.22
CA LEU A 47 -8.36 2.16 12.31
C LEU A 47 -7.98 0.88 13.08
N GLU A 48 -7.09 0.97 14.06
CA GLU A 48 -6.75 -0.17 14.93
C GLU A 48 -7.88 -0.58 15.86
N LEU A 49 -8.69 0.37 16.31
CA LEU A 49 -9.91 0.10 17.06
C LEU A 49 -11.01 -0.54 16.18
N GLY A 50 -10.78 -0.63 14.87
CA GLY A 50 -11.59 -1.36 13.90
C GLY A 50 -12.46 -0.48 13.00
N ALA A 51 -12.16 0.82 12.88
CA ALA A 51 -12.69 1.62 11.79
C ALA A 51 -12.24 1.05 10.43
N VAL A 52 -13.10 1.16 9.42
CA VAL A 52 -12.86 0.59 8.09
C VAL A 52 -11.91 1.46 7.27
N ASP A 53 -12.13 2.78 7.33
CA ASP A 53 -11.36 3.78 6.60
C ASP A 53 -11.63 5.18 7.18
N PHE A 54 -11.07 6.21 6.56
CA PHE A 54 -11.29 7.60 6.94
C PHE A 54 -11.39 8.56 5.76
N VAL A 55 -11.85 9.77 6.06
CA VAL A 55 -11.91 10.92 5.15
C VAL A 55 -11.38 12.15 5.89
N THR A 56 -10.57 12.95 5.21
CA THR A 56 -10.08 14.22 5.75
C THR A 56 -11.05 15.35 5.46
N LYS A 57 -11.35 16.18 6.46
CA LYS A 57 -12.12 17.43 6.29
C LYS A 57 -11.39 18.35 5.29
N PRO A 58 -12.10 19.00 4.35
CA PRO A 58 -11.46 19.89 3.40
C PRO A 58 -10.90 21.12 4.13
N ALA A 59 -9.74 21.61 3.68
CA ALA A 59 -9.24 22.92 4.11
C ALA A 59 -10.25 24.00 3.68
N VAL A 60 -10.39 25.04 4.50
CA VAL A 60 -11.41 26.09 4.37
C VAL A 60 -11.10 27.01 3.18
N ASP A 61 -11.22 26.56 1.93
CA ASP A 61 -11.51 27.41 0.77
C ASP A 61 -11.96 26.65 -0.51
N VAL A 62 -12.85 27.30 -1.25
CA VAL A 62 -13.42 27.02 -2.59
C VAL A 62 -14.38 25.83 -2.73
N ALA A 63 -15.57 26.10 -3.29
CA ALA A 63 -16.64 25.14 -3.61
C ALA A 63 -16.21 23.84 -4.34
N HIS A 64 -15.03 23.83 -4.98
CA HIS A 64 -14.42 22.63 -5.56
C HIS A 64 -13.95 21.62 -4.51
N GLY A 65 -13.40 22.07 -3.37
CA GLY A 65 -12.97 21.20 -2.29
C GLY A 65 -14.12 20.42 -1.66
N MET A 66 -15.30 21.04 -1.56
CA MET A 66 -16.49 20.37 -1.02
C MET A 66 -17.03 19.28 -1.95
N ARG A 67 -16.96 19.48 -3.28
CA ARG A 67 -17.34 18.44 -4.25
C ARG A 67 -16.39 17.24 -4.20
N ALA A 68 -15.08 17.49 -4.21
CA ALA A 68 -14.08 16.43 -4.10
C ALA A 68 -14.18 15.68 -2.76
N TYR A 69 -14.46 16.40 -1.67
CA TYR A 69 -14.73 15.81 -0.36
C TYR A 69 -15.98 14.91 -0.38
N ALA A 70 -17.09 15.38 -0.96
CA ALA A 70 -18.31 14.60 -1.08
C ALA A 70 -18.10 13.34 -1.93
N GLU A 71 -17.39 13.44 -3.05
CA GLU A 71 -17.03 12.28 -3.88
C GLU A 71 -16.22 11.26 -3.09
N THR A 72 -15.17 11.71 -2.39
CA THR A 72 -14.32 10.86 -1.56
C THR A 72 -15.12 10.19 -0.43
N LEU A 73 -15.97 10.94 0.26
CA LEU A 73 -16.81 10.42 1.35
C LEU A 73 -17.78 9.35 0.82
N VAL A 74 -18.43 9.60 -0.32
CA VAL A 74 -19.34 8.63 -0.94
C VAL A 74 -18.59 7.36 -1.36
N GLU A 75 -17.39 7.49 -1.92
CA GLU A 75 -16.55 6.34 -2.29
C GLU A 75 -16.18 5.50 -1.05
N LYS A 76 -15.73 6.13 0.03
CA LYS A 76 -15.35 5.46 1.29
C LYS A 76 -16.54 4.82 2.00
N VAL A 77 -17.68 5.50 2.05
CA VAL A 77 -18.92 4.95 2.63
C VAL A 77 -19.41 3.74 1.81
N ARG A 78 -19.37 3.81 0.48
CA ARG A 78 -19.74 2.65 -0.36
C ARG A 78 -18.78 1.48 -0.18
N ALA A 79 -17.48 1.75 -0.08
CA ALA A 79 -16.48 0.74 0.21
C ALA A 79 -16.73 0.07 1.57
N ALA A 80 -17.04 0.86 2.61
CA ALA A 80 -17.36 0.35 3.94
C ALA A 80 -18.68 -0.42 3.98
N ALA A 81 -19.71 0.01 3.24
CA ALA A 81 -20.97 -0.72 3.11
C ALA A 81 -20.77 -2.08 2.42
N GLY A 82 -19.83 -2.15 1.48
CA GLY A 82 -19.49 -3.35 0.73
C GLY A 82 -18.47 -4.28 1.40
N ALA A 83 -17.92 -3.92 2.56
CA ALA A 83 -17.02 -4.76 3.34
C ALA A 83 -17.79 -5.98 3.90
N ARG A 84 -17.93 -7.03 3.05
CA ARG A 84 -18.70 -8.28 3.22
C ARG A 84 -20.16 -8.05 3.69
N VAL A 85 -21.16 -7.93 2.79
CA VAL A 85 -21.82 -9.04 2.05
C VAL A 85 -22.07 -8.72 0.55
N ARG A 86 -21.40 -9.50 -0.32
CA ARG A 86 -21.67 -9.87 -1.75
C ARG A 86 -21.94 -8.83 -2.87
N ARG A 87 -21.06 -9.00 -3.88
CA ARG A 87 -21.19 -8.97 -5.38
C ARG A 87 -21.38 -7.64 -6.15
N LEU A 88 -20.27 -7.24 -6.80
CA LEU A 88 -20.07 -6.57 -8.10
C LEU A 88 -21.30 -6.00 -8.83
N ALA A 89 -21.28 -4.68 -9.11
CA ALA A 89 -21.00 -4.13 -10.46
C ALA A 89 -21.40 -2.65 -10.57
N LEU A 90 -20.48 -1.78 -11.02
CA LEU A 90 -20.58 -1.05 -12.30
C LEU A 90 -19.48 0.02 -12.38
N ALA A 91 -18.59 -0.19 -13.35
CA ALA A 91 -17.62 0.79 -13.79
C ALA A 91 -18.34 2.03 -14.35
N ARG A 92 -17.92 3.22 -13.93
CA ARG A 92 -18.07 4.46 -14.71
C ARG A 92 -16.70 4.86 -15.23
N ALA A 93 -16.60 5.00 -16.55
CA ALA A 93 -15.46 5.59 -17.24
C ALA A 93 -15.71 7.12 -17.44
N PRO A 94 -14.67 7.95 -17.63
CA PRO A 94 -14.14 8.71 -16.49
C PRO A 94 -13.79 10.18 -16.81
N ALA A 95 -13.56 10.98 -15.76
CA ALA A 95 -12.64 12.12 -15.83
C ALA A 95 -11.20 11.61 -16.04
N PRO A 96 -10.28 12.35 -16.70
CA PRO A 96 -8.99 11.83 -17.16
C PRO A 96 -8.21 11.17 -16.02
N ARG A 97 -7.85 9.89 -16.21
CA ARG A 97 -6.95 9.13 -15.33
C ARG A 97 -5.62 9.02 -16.04
N HIS A 98 -4.55 9.50 -15.41
CA HIS A 98 -3.21 9.24 -15.91
C HIS A 98 -2.79 7.81 -15.58
N SER A 99 -2.09 7.16 -16.51
CA SER A 99 -1.37 5.90 -16.26
C SER A 99 0.01 6.21 -15.67
N ALA A 100 0.73 5.19 -15.23
CA ALA A 100 2.11 5.33 -14.79
C ALA A 100 3.05 5.92 -15.87
N ASP A 101 2.63 5.97 -17.15
CA ASP A 101 3.39 6.60 -18.24
C ASP A 101 3.54 8.11 -18.05
N ALA A 102 2.63 8.74 -17.28
CA ALA A 102 2.72 10.16 -16.94
C ALA A 102 3.86 10.47 -15.96
N VAL A 103 4.41 9.47 -15.27
CA VAL A 103 5.49 9.63 -14.29
C VAL A 103 6.78 8.95 -14.75
N LEU A 104 6.68 7.74 -15.32
CA LEU A 104 7.82 6.96 -15.78
C LEU A 104 7.44 6.15 -17.02
N ALA A 105 8.17 6.35 -18.12
CA ALA A 105 8.02 5.56 -19.35
C ALA A 105 8.31 4.08 -19.08
N ARG A 106 7.60 3.17 -19.76
CA ARG A 106 7.88 1.74 -19.69
C ARG A 106 9.25 1.41 -20.30
N ALA A 107 10.14 0.80 -19.53
CA ALA A 107 11.45 0.35 -19.99
C ALA A 107 11.64 -1.17 -19.77
N ARG A 108 12.60 -1.76 -20.50
CA ARG A 108 12.95 -3.18 -20.32
C ARG A 108 13.77 -3.33 -19.03
N PRO A 109 13.50 -4.34 -18.19
CA PRO A 109 14.30 -4.58 -17.01
C PRO A 109 15.77 -4.83 -17.39
N PRO A 110 16.73 -4.33 -16.62
CA PRO A 110 18.14 -4.62 -16.83
C PRO A 110 18.38 -6.11 -16.58
N ARG A 111 19.45 -6.64 -17.17
CA ARG A 111 19.93 -7.99 -16.81
C ARG A 111 20.17 -8.04 -15.30
N ALA A 112 19.65 -9.08 -14.66
CA ALA A 112 19.80 -9.28 -13.22
C ALA A 112 21.29 -9.37 -12.86
N LEU A 113 21.78 -8.42 -12.08
CA LEU A 113 23.10 -8.54 -11.46
C LEU A 113 22.97 -9.54 -10.31
N ARG A 114 23.81 -10.57 -10.31
CA ARG A 114 23.79 -11.67 -9.34
C ARG A 114 24.02 -11.22 -7.89
N THR A 115 24.52 -10.00 -7.68
CA THR A 115 24.94 -9.46 -6.38
C THR A 115 23.93 -8.53 -5.72
N THR A 116 22.79 -8.25 -6.36
CA THR A 116 21.77 -7.33 -5.83
C THR A 116 20.85 -8.05 -4.83
N HIS A 117 20.65 -7.47 -3.64
CA HIS A 117 19.68 -7.97 -2.66
C HIS A 117 18.26 -7.96 -3.25
N ARG A 118 17.43 -8.94 -2.89
CA ARG A 118 16.02 -8.91 -3.27
C ARG A 118 15.26 -7.88 -2.45
N ILE A 119 14.20 -7.32 -3.03
CA ILE A 119 13.30 -6.36 -2.37
C ILE A 119 11.85 -6.81 -2.48
N VAL A 120 11.00 -6.33 -1.57
CA VAL A 120 9.56 -6.53 -1.59
C VAL A 120 8.88 -5.20 -1.86
N ALA A 121 7.94 -5.15 -2.80
CA ALA A 121 7.13 -3.98 -3.07
C ALA A 121 5.69 -4.25 -2.67
N VAL A 122 5.10 -3.38 -1.84
CA VAL A 122 3.76 -3.54 -1.29
C VAL A 122 2.86 -2.38 -1.74
N GLY A 123 1.66 -2.69 -2.19
CA GLY A 123 0.62 -1.73 -2.54
C GLY A 123 -0.65 -1.96 -1.74
N ALA A 124 -1.23 -0.90 -1.17
CA ALA A 124 -2.44 -1.00 -0.35
C ALA A 124 -3.27 0.29 -0.34
N SER A 125 -4.56 0.20 0.00
CA SER A 125 -5.47 1.35 0.09
C SER A 125 -6.46 1.19 1.26
N THR A 126 -7.78 1.15 1.02
CA THR A 126 -8.80 0.90 2.06
C THR A 126 -8.57 -0.42 2.80
N GLY A 127 -8.51 -0.35 4.14
CA GLY A 127 -8.12 -1.45 5.02
C GLY A 127 -6.61 -1.78 4.99
N GLY A 128 -5.84 -1.01 4.22
CA GLY A 128 -4.43 -1.24 3.95
C GLY A 128 -3.51 -0.95 5.12
N THR A 129 -3.86 0.00 6.01
CA THR A 129 -3.05 0.32 7.20
C THR A 129 -2.88 -0.90 8.10
N GLU A 130 -3.99 -1.58 8.39
CA GLU A 130 -4.01 -2.81 9.19
C GLU A 130 -3.36 -3.98 8.45
N ALA A 131 -3.65 -4.12 7.15
CA ALA A 131 -3.09 -5.20 6.34
C ALA A 131 -1.56 -5.10 6.20
N VAL A 132 -1.03 -3.89 6.03
CA VAL A 132 0.41 -3.64 6.00
C VAL A 132 1.02 -3.90 7.37
N ARG A 133 0.37 -3.48 8.47
CA ARG A 133 0.86 -3.80 9.82
C ARG A 133 0.95 -5.30 10.05
N GLU A 134 -0.11 -6.06 9.73
CA GLU A 134 -0.12 -7.51 9.89
C GLU A 134 0.97 -8.18 9.05
N LEU A 135 1.16 -7.74 7.80
CA LEU A 135 2.23 -8.23 6.93
C LEU A 135 3.61 -7.98 7.54
N LEU A 136 3.90 -6.74 7.98
CA LEU A 136 5.21 -6.37 8.50
C LEU A 136 5.50 -6.99 9.87
N ALA A 137 4.50 -7.08 10.75
CA ALA A 137 4.65 -7.72 12.06
C ALA A 137 4.97 -9.22 11.96
N GLY A 138 4.62 -9.87 10.85
CA GLY A 138 4.97 -11.26 10.56
C GLY A 138 6.39 -11.46 10.02
N LEU A 139 7.20 -10.40 9.85
CA LEU A 139 8.53 -10.47 9.24
C LEU A 139 9.65 -10.33 10.29
N PRO A 140 10.79 -11.02 10.07
CA PRO A 140 11.95 -10.94 10.97
C PRO A 140 12.75 -9.63 10.76
N PRO A 141 13.62 -9.24 11.71
CA PRO A 141 14.42 -8.01 11.62
C PRO A 141 15.45 -8.02 10.48
N ASP A 142 15.77 -9.18 9.90
CA ASP A 142 16.67 -9.35 8.76
C ASP A 142 15.93 -9.55 7.43
N ALA A 143 14.62 -9.24 7.39
CA ALA A 143 13.81 -9.32 6.18
C ALA A 143 14.42 -8.52 5.01
N PRO A 144 14.13 -8.87 3.74
CA PRO A 144 14.55 -8.07 2.59
C PRO A 144 14.04 -6.63 2.69
N GLY A 145 14.68 -5.68 1.99
CA GLY A 145 14.20 -4.30 1.96
C GLY A 145 12.81 -4.18 1.35
N ILE A 146 11.93 -3.40 1.99
CA ILE A 146 10.50 -3.31 1.64
C ILE A 146 10.13 -1.89 1.25
N VAL A 147 9.48 -1.68 0.12
CA VAL A 147 8.94 -0.38 -0.29
C VAL A 147 7.42 -0.44 -0.37
N ILE A 148 6.74 0.56 0.17
CA ILE A 148 5.29 0.52 0.42
C ILE A 148 4.63 1.76 -0.16
N ALA A 149 3.69 1.58 -1.08
CA ALA A 149 2.76 2.63 -1.50
C ALA A 149 1.39 2.36 -0.86
N GLN A 150 1.05 3.16 0.13
CA GLN A 150 -0.26 3.17 0.76
C GLN A 150 -0.99 4.45 0.31
N HIS A 151 -2.24 4.34 -0.14
CA HIS A 151 -3.05 5.52 -0.43
C HIS A 151 -3.45 6.21 0.88
N ILE A 152 -2.68 7.22 1.28
CA ILE A 152 -2.89 8.05 2.48
C ILE A 152 -2.55 9.52 2.19
N PRO A 153 -3.20 10.48 2.87
CA PRO A 153 -2.85 11.90 2.74
C PRO A 153 -1.46 12.22 3.30
N ALA A 154 -0.86 13.33 2.85
CA ALA A 154 0.48 13.78 3.26
C ALA A 154 0.68 13.87 4.78
N ALA A 155 -0.32 14.35 5.52
CA ALA A 155 -0.22 14.47 6.98
C ALA A 155 -0.15 13.11 7.71
N PHE A 156 -0.44 12.00 7.04
CA PHE A 156 -0.64 10.68 7.65
C PHE A 156 0.53 9.72 7.43
N SER A 157 1.35 9.91 6.39
CA SER A 157 2.43 8.97 6.04
C SER A 157 3.53 8.90 7.09
N GLY A 158 3.96 10.03 7.64
CA GLY A 158 4.90 10.08 8.77
C GLY A 158 4.38 9.37 10.03
N PRO A 159 3.21 9.75 10.57
CA PRO A 159 2.53 9.03 11.66
C PRO A 159 2.38 7.53 11.40
N PHE A 160 1.96 7.14 10.19
CA PHE A 160 1.78 5.75 9.82
C PHE A 160 3.10 4.97 9.87
N ALA A 161 4.19 5.53 9.33
CA ALA A 161 5.51 4.90 9.39
C ALA A 161 6.01 4.71 10.83
N ARG A 162 5.86 5.72 11.70
CA ARG A 162 6.24 5.61 13.13
C ARG A 162 5.43 4.55 13.86
N ARG A 163 4.14 4.44 13.55
CA ARG A 163 3.27 3.45 14.17
C ARG A 163 3.65 2.03 13.75
N LEU A 164 3.97 1.83 12.47
CA LEU A 164 4.51 0.56 11.98
C LEU A 164 5.85 0.22 12.65
N ASP A 165 6.75 1.19 12.80
CA ASP A 165 8.07 1.01 13.44
C ASP A 165 7.93 0.51 14.88
N GLY A 166 7.00 1.08 15.66
CA GLY A 166 6.71 0.63 17.02
C GLY A 166 6.05 -0.75 17.12
N ALA A 167 5.51 -1.28 16.02
CA ALA A 167 4.78 -2.55 15.99
C ALA A 167 5.54 -3.71 15.31
N CYS A 168 6.70 -3.44 14.70
CA CYS A 168 7.43 -4.40 13.88
C CYS A 168 8.86 -4.64 14.41
N ALA A 169 9.46 -5.79 14.06
CA ALA A 169 10.85 -6.09 14.41
C ALA A 169 11.87 -5.41 13.46
N LEU A 170 11.46 -5.12 12.23
CA LEU A 170 12.24 -4.37 11.26
C LEU A 170 12.05 -2.86 11.45
N VAL A 171 13.02 -2.07 10.98
CA VAL A 171 12.94 -0.61 11.06
C VAL A 171 11.99 -0.09 9.98
N VAL A 172 10.98 0.69 10.36
CA VAL A 172 10.03 1.29 9.42
C VAL A 172 10.18 2.80 9.43
N ARG A 173 10.25 3.41 8.24
CA ARG A 173 10.37 4.86 8.09
C ARG A 173 9.63 5.36 6.87
N GLU A 174 9.29 6.65 6.89
CA GLU A 174 8.88 7.34 5.67
C GLU A 174 10.08 7.41 4.71
N ALA A 175 9.83 7.22 3.42
CA ALA A 175 10.88 7.20 2.41
C ALA A 175 11.41 8.62 2.18
N GLU A 176 12.74 8.75 2.18
CA GLU A 176 13.45 9.99 1.81
C GLU A 176 14.07 9.84 0.42
N ASP A 177 14.18 10.95 -0.33
CA ASP A 177 14.79 10.93 -1.66
C ASP A 177 16.27 10.54 -1.57
N GLY A 178 16.68 9.57 -2.39
CA GLY A 178 18.05 9.04 -2.41
C GLY A 178 18.38 8.05 -1.28
N ALA A 179 17.45 7.77 -0.36
CA ALA A 179 17.70 6.83 0.73
C ALA A 179 17.98 5.41 0.20
N PRO A 180 19.05 4.74 0.66
CA PRO A 180 19.32 3.37 0.23
C PRO A 180 18.25 2.43 0.76
N ILE A 181 17.83 1.45 -0.04
CA ILE A 181 16.89 0.41 0.34
C ILE A 181 17.69 -0.76 0.92
N LEU A 182 17.59 -0.95 2.23
CA LEU A 182 18.40 -1.89 3.01
C LEU A 182 17.57 -3.10 3.49
N PRO A 183 18.17 -4.28 3.69
CA PRO A 183 17.58 -5.33 4.50
C PRO A 183 17.25 -4.84 5.92
N GLY A 184 16.23 -5.43 6.53
CA GLY A 184 15.70 -5.07 7.84
C GLY A 184 15.00 -3.71 7.87
N HIS A 185 14.62 -3.17 6.71
CA HIS A 185 13.98 -1.87 6.58
C HIS A 185 12.74 -1.90 5.69
N ALA A 186 11.71 -1.14 6.09
CA ALA A 186 10.55 -0.81 5.27
C ALA A 186 10.43 0.71 5.07
N TYR A 187 10.13 1.12 3.85
CA TYR A 187 10.04 2.50 3.41
C TYR A 187 8.63 2.81 2.93
N VAL A 188 7.90 3.63 3.68
CA VAL A 188 6.55 4.08 3.35
C VAL A 188 6.62 5.31 2.45
N ALA A 189 5.93 5.27 1.31
CA ALA A 189 5.83 6.41 0.42
C ALA A 189 5.22 7.62 1.15
N PRO A 190 5.85 8.80 1.10
CA PRO A 190 5.25 10.00 1.65
C PRO A 190 3.96 10.34 0.91
N GLY A 191 2.93 10.76 1.65
CA GLY A 191 1.68 11.21 1.04
C GLY A 191 1.94 12.43 0.16
N ASP A 192 1.19 12.53 -0.94
CA ASP A 192 1.36 13.56 -1.98
C ASP A 192 2.67 13.52 -2.79
N ARG A 193 3.48 12.46 -2.67
CA ARG A 193 4.58 12.20 -3.63
C ARG A 193 4.58 10.75 -4.09
N HIS A 194 5.07 10.48 -5.29
CA HIS A 194 5.30 9.11 -5.75
C HIS A 194 6.62 8.59 -5.19
N LEU A 195 6.61 7.36 -4.67
CA LEU A 195 7.82 6.60 -4.37
C LEU A 195 8.17 5.70 -5.57
N LEU A 196 9.40 5.83 -6.06
CA LEU A 196 10.00 4.99 -7.07
C LEU A 196 11.21 4.28 -6.50
N VAL A 197 11.56 3.15 -7.10
CA VAL A 197 12.83 2.46 -6.88
C VAL A 197 13.72 2.68 -8.09
N GLU A 198 14.91 3.17 -7.82
CA GLU A 198 15.98 3.28 -8.81
C GLU A 198 17.15 2.37 -8.42
N ARG A 199 18.01 2.06 -9.38
CA ARG A 199 19.20 1.21 -9.17
C ARG A 199 20.45 1.97 -9.55
N SER A 200 21.37 2.10 -8.60
CA SER A 200 22.73 2.61 -8.82
C SER A 200 23.73 1.49 -8.55
N GLY A 201 24.34 0.96 -9.62
CA GLY A 201 25.21 -0.21 -9.54
C GLY A 201 24.48 -1.43 -8.97
N ALA A 202 24.96 -1.94 -7.83
CA ALA A 202 24.38 -3.09 -7.12
C ALA A 202 23.45 -2.69 -5.95
N ARG A 203 23.09 -1.41 -5.82
CA ARG A 203 22.24 -0.91 -4.74
C ARG A 203 20.94 -0.33 -5.29
N TYR A 204 19.88 -0.47 -4.51
CA TYR A 204 18.60 0.19 -4.76
C TYR A 204 18.47 1.42 -3.88
N HIS A 205 17.84 2.47 -4.40
CA HIS A 205 17.53 3.67 -3.65
C HIS A 205 16.10 4.13 -3.91
N CYS A 206 15.53 4.78 -2.89
CA CYS A 206 14.25 5.46 -3.00
C CYS A 206 14.43 6.70 -3.88
N ARG A 207 13.46 6.95 -4.75
CA ARG A 207 13.36 8.18 -5.54
C ARG A 207 11.97 8.75 -5.35
N LEU A 208 11.88 10.00 -4.93
CA LEU A 208 10.61 10.70 -4.77
C LEU A 208 10.32 11.55 -6.00
N SER A 209 9.08 11.54 -6.46
CA SER A 209 8.63 12.30 -7.63
C SER A 209 7.34 13.05 -7.36
N ASP A 210 7.31 14.30 -7.78
CA ASP A 210 6.15 15.19 -7.73
C ASP A 210 5.31 15.14 -9.03
N GLY A 211 5.49 14.06 -9.81
CA GLY A 211 4.75 13.80 -11.04
C GLY A 211 3.23 13.83 -10.87
N ALA A 212 2.53 13.86 -12.00
CA ALA A 212 1.07 13.93 -12.02
C ALA A 212 0.44 12.69 -11.33
N PRO A 213 -0.69 12.85 -10.60
CA PRO A 213 -1.37 11.72 -9.96
C PRO A 213 -1.75 10.63 -10.96
N VAL A 214 -1.43 9.38 -10.63
CA VAL A 214 -1.71 8.19 -11.43
C VAL A 214 -2.86 7.43 -10.79
N ASN A 215 -3.85 7.02 -11.59
CA ASN A 215 -5.10 6.47 -11.06
C ASN A 215 -5.79 7.38 -10.02
N ARG A 216 -5.56 8.70 -10.09
CA ARG A 216 -6.01 9.73 -9.12
C ARG A 216 -5.30 9.68 -7.76
N HIS A 217 -4.21 8.94 -7.64
CA HIS A 217 -3.48 8.77 -6.40
C HIS A 217 -2.05 9.27 -6.51
N ARG A 218 -1.57 9.86 -5.41
CA ARG A 218 -0.19 10.25 -5.18
C ARG A 218 0.07 10.11 -3.67
N PRO A 219 0.74 9.05 -3.20
CA PRO A 219 1.45 8.02 -3.97
C PRO A 219 0.52 7.09 -4.77
N SER A 220 1.02 6.54 -5.87
CA SER A 220 0.35 5.53 -6.69
C SER A 220 1.13 4.23 -6.65
N VAL A 221 0.39 3.12 -6.54
CA VAL A 221 0.96 1.77 -6.51
C VAL A 221 1.50 1.36 -7.89
N ASP A 222 0.82 1.71 -8.99
CA ASP A 222 1.31 1.41 -10.35
C ASP A 222 2.68 2.07 -10.61
N VAL A 223 2.89 3.30 -10.12
CA VAL A 223 4.18 4.00 -10.26
C VAL A 223 5.29 3.27 -9.50
N LEU A 224 5.02 2.87 -8.25
CA LEU A 224 5.97 2.10 -7.45
C LEU A 224 6.30 0.77 -8.14
N PHE A 225 5.29 -0.02 -8.47
CA PHE A 225 5.48 -1.36 -9.05
C PHE A 225 6.17 -1.31 -10.41
N ARG A 226 5.84 -0.33 -11.27
CA ARG A 226 6.55 -0.14 -12.54
C ARG A 226 8.03 0.16 -12.32
N SER A 227 8.37 1.06 -11.40
CA SER A 227 9.77 1.37 -11.11
C SER A 227 10.52 0.15 -10.57
N VAL A 228 9.88 -0.67 -9.73
CA VAL A 228 10.43 -1.94 -9.22
C VAL A 228 10.62 -2.96 -10.34
N ALA A 229 9.65 -3.10 -11.25
CA ALA A 229 9.77 -3.95 -12.43
C ALA A 229 10.99 -3.55 -13.27
N GLN A 230 11.22 -2.24 -13.45
CA GLN A 230 12.33 -1.71 -14.23
C GLN A 230 13.68 -1.73 -13.49
N ALA A 231 13.72 -1.58 -12.17
CA ALA A 231 14.97 -1.56 -11.41
C ALA A 231 15.42 -2.97 -10.98
N ALA A 232 14.48 -3.77 -10.50
CA ALA A 232 14.75 -5.06 -9.85
C ALA A 232 14.36 -6.28 -10.71
N GLY A 233 13.33 -6.18 -11.55
CA GLY A 233 12.84 -7.29 -12.37
C GLY A 233 12.64 -8.57 -11.54
N PRO A 234 13.34 -9.69 -11.84
CA PRO A 234 13.17 -10.95 -11.11
C PRO A 234 13.73 -10.94 -9.67
N ASN A 235 14.44 -9.87 -9.26
CA ASN A 235 14.90 -9.68 -7.89
C ASN A 235 13.87 -9.00 -6.99
N ALA A 236 12.59 -8.95 -7.39
CA ALA A 236 11.51 -8.41 -6.58
C ALA A 236 10.42 -9.44 -6.29
N VAL A 237 9.72 -9.20 -5.18
CA VAL A 237 8.41 -9.77 -4.90
C VAL A 237 7.41 -8.61 -4.84
N GLY A 238 6.35 -8.65 -5.65
CA GLY A 238 5.26 -7.68 -5.60
C GLY A 238 4.10 -8.23 -4.77
N VAL A 239 3.52 -7.41 -3.91
CA VAL A 239 2.40 -7.77 -3.02
C VAL A 239 1.31 -6.71 -3.13
N LEU A 240 0.13 -7.09 -3.62
CA LEU A 240 -1.04 -6.20 -3.67
C LEU A 240 -2.07 -6.59 -2.62
N LEU A 241 -2.29 -5.70 -1.65
CA LEU A 241 -3.21 -5.88 -0.53
C LEU A 241 -4.56 -5.19 -0.79
N THR A 242 -5.47 -5.36 0.17
CA THR A 242 -6.81 -4.77 0.21
C THR A 242 -6.81 -3.31 -0.21
N GLY A 243 -7.85 -2.95 -0.97
CA GLY A 243 -7.99 -1.60 -1.46
C GLY A 243 -9.08 -1.45 -2.50
N MET A 244 -9.64 -0.25 -2.59
CA MET A 244 -10.61 0.11 -3.63
C MET A 244 -9.90 0.48 -4.93
N GLY A 245 -10.57 0.23 -6.06
CA GLY A 245 -10.07 0.60 -7.38
C GLY A 245 -9.18 -0.47 -8.00
N GLU A 246 -8.27 -0.04 -8.87
CA GLU A 246 -7.42 -0.93 -9.69
C GLU A 246 -5.95 -0.51 -9.68
N ASP A 247 -5.58 0.52 -8.91
CA ASP A 247 -4.18 0.96 -8.84
C ASP A 247 -3.29 -0.16 -8.30
N GLY A 248 -2.14 -0.35 -8.95
CA GLY A 248 -1.22 -1.45 -8.69
C GLY A 248 -1.51 -2.72 -9.49
N ALA A 249 -2.71 -2.91 -10.05
CA ALA A 249 -3.00 -4.11 -10.83
C ALA A 249 -2.17 -4.19 -12.12
N ARG A 250 -2.00 -3.06 -12.82
CA ARG A 250 -1.19 -3.00 -14.04
C ARG A 250 0.29 -3.08 -13.71
N GLY A 251 0.74 -2.34 -12.69
CA GLY A 251 2.13 -2.39 -12.22
C GLY A 251 2.53 -3.77 -11.73
N LEU A 252 1.63 -4.51 -11.06
CA LEU A 252 1.89 -5.88 -10.62
C LEU A 252 2.03 -6.82 -11.82
N LEU A 253 1.23 -6.63 -12.88
CA LEU A 253 1.40 -7.37 -14.13
C LEU A 253 2.76 -7.05 -14.76
N GLU A 254 3.16 -5.78 -14.81
CA GLU A 254 4.48 -5.37 -15.33
C GLU A 254 5.63 -6.01 -14.52
N MET A 255 5.49 -6.11 -13.19
CA MET A 255 6.42 -6.84 -12.33
C MET A 255 6.48 -8.33 -12.72
N ARG A 256 5.33 -8.99 -12.88
CA ARG A 256 5.26 -10.39 -13.30
C ARG A 256 5.91 -10.62 -14.67
N GLU A 257 5.61 -9.76 -15.65
CA GLU A 257 6.20 -9.80 -16.99
C GLU A 257 7.72 -9.57 -16.96
N ALA A 258 8.22 -8.80 -15.99
CA ALA A 258 9.65 -8.61 -15.73
C ALA A 258 10.30 -9.77 -14.94
N GLY A 259 9.54 -10.82 -14.59
CA GLY A 259 10.00 -12.03 -13.91
C GLY A 259 9.94 -11.97 -12.39
N ALA A 260 9.35 -10.94 -11.80
CA ALA A 260 9.12 -10.87 -10.36
C ALA A 260 8.05 -11.88 -9.93
N ARG A 261 8.12 -12.33 -8.67
CA ARG A 261 7.04 -13.10 -8.05
C ARG A 261 5.95 -12.15 -7.60
N THR A 262 4.68 -12.49 -7.82
CA THR A 262 3.57 -11.59 -7.51
C THR A 262 2.49 -12.26 -6.67
N LEU A 263 2.17 -11.62 -5.55
CA LEU A 263 1.17 -12.06 -4.59
C LEU A 263 0.01 -11.07 -4.56
N ALA A 264 -1.19 -11.57 -4.39
CA ALA A 264 -2.35 -10.79 -3.99
C ALA A 264 -2.89 -11.33 -2.66
N GLN A 265 -3.39 -10.43 -1.80
CA GLN A 265 -4.30 -10.82 -0.71
C GLN A 265 -5.48 -11.59 -1.27
N ASP A 266 -6.27 -12.34 -0.49
CA ASP A 266 -7.47 -13.04 -0.94
C ASP A 266 -8.78 -12.27 -0.63
N GLU A 267 -9.87 -12.65 -1.30
CA GLU A 267 -11.18 -11.99 -1.13
C GLU A 267 -11.70 -12.15 0.30
N ALA A 268 -11.39 -13.28 0.95
CA ALA A 268 -11.73 -13.47 2.34
C ALA A 268 -11.07 -12.37 3.16
N THR A 269 -9.76 -12.38 3.34
CA THR A 269 -9.09 -11.47 4.30
C THR A 269 -9.09 -10.00 3.90
N SER A 270 -9.46 -9.66 2.66
CA SER A 270 -9.56 -8.26 2.22
C SER A 270 -10.78 -7.56 2.78
N VAL A 271 -10.58 -6.34 3.28
CA VAL A 271 -11.68 -5.42 3.63
C VAL A 271 -12.40 -4.99 2.34
N VAL A 272 -11.62 -4.65 1.31
CA VAL A 272 -12.11 -4.31 -0.03
C VAL A 272 -11.34 -5.11 -1.08
N TRP A 273 -12.06 -6.00 -1.76
CA TRP A 273 -11.54 -6.84 -2.86
C TRP A 273 -11.50 -6.10 -4.22
N GLY A 274 -11.05 -4.85 -4.22
CA GLY A 274 -10.94 -4.02 -5.42
C GLY A 274 -9.61 -4.25 -6.14
N MET A 275 -8.53 -3.70 -5.56
CA MET A 275 -7.18 -3.72 -6.10
C MET A 275 -6.67 -5.16 -6.30
N PRO A 276 -6.69 -6.06 -5.29
CA PRO A 276 -6.30 -7.45 -5.49
C PRO A 276 -7.18 -8.17 -6.52
N GLY A 277 -8.49 -7.94 -6.49
CA GLY A 277 -9.43 -8.53 -7.44
C GLY A 277 -9.16 -8.10 -8.89
N ALA A 278 -8.77 -6.84 -9.10
CA ALA A 278 -8.36 -6.33 -10.41
C ALA A 278 -7.07 -6.99 -10.90
N ALA A 279 -6.08 -7.14 -10.01
CA ALA A 279 -4.85 -7.87 -10.31
C ALA A 279 -5.11 -9.33 -10.70
N VAL A 280 -5.96 -10.05 -9.97
CA VAL A 280 -6.32 -11.44 -10.28
C VAL A 280 -6.99 -11.56 -11.64
N ARG A 281 -7.98 -10.69 -11.94
CA ARG A 281 -8.67 -10.70 -13.24
C ARG A 281 -7.73 -10.42 -14.41
N MET A 282 -6.68 -9.64 -14.20
CA MET A 282 -5.68 -9.31 -15.22
C MET A 282 -4.60 -10.41 -15.37
N GLY A 283 -4.60 -11.44 -14.52
CA GLY A 283 -3.50 -12.39 -14.44
C GLY A 283 -2.21 -11.76 -13.92
N ALA A 284 -2.30 -10.69 -13.14
CA ALA A 284 -1.14 -10.03 -12.54
C ALA A 284 -0.61 -10.79 -11.31
N ALA A 285 -1.50 -11.40 -10.53
CA ALA A 285 -1.15 -12.18 -9.35
C ALA A 285 -0.79 -13.63 -9.73
N GLU A 286 0.36 -14.10 -9.29
CA GLU A 286 0.75 -15.51 -9.44
C GLU A 286 0.10 -16.37 -8.36
N GLU A 287 0.08 -15.89 -7.12
CA GLU A 287 -0.54 -16.56 -5.98
C GLU A 287 -1.52 -15.62 -5.27
N VAL A 288 -2.66 -16.17 -4.86
CA VAL A 288 -3.70 -15.46 -4.08
C VAL A 288 -3.77 -16.10 -2.71
N LEU A 289 -3.52 -15.32 -1.66
CA LEU A 289 -3.28 -15.85 -0.32
C LEU A 289 -4.04 -15.07 0.75
N PRO A 290 -4.51 -15.74 1.83
CA PRO A 290 -5.00 -15.03 3.00
C PRO A 290 -3.89 -14.17 3.62
N LEU A 291 -4.26 -12.99 4.13
CA LEU A 291 -3.35 -11.97 4.68
C LEU A 291 -2.26 -12.56 5.59
N GLY A 292 -2.67 -13.35 6.59
CA GLY A 292 -1.75 -13.99 7.55
C GLY A 292 -0.77 -15.02 6.95
N ARG A 293 -0.85 -15.33 5.64
CA ARG A 293 0.12 -16.18 4.93
C ARG A 293 1.04 -15.39 4.00
N ILE A 294 0.72 -14.14 3.71
CA ILE A 294 1.48 -13.33 2.74
C ILE A 294 2.89 -13.05 3.26
N ALA A 295 3.07 -12.72 4.54
CA ALA A 295 4.38 -12.40 5.12
C ALA A 295 5.38 -13.56 4.95
N ALA A 296 5.00 -14.76 5.41
CA ALA A 296 5.82 -15.96 5.29
C ALA A 296 6.13 -16.27 3.81
N ARG A 297 5.12 -16.16 2.93
CA ARG A 297 5.31 -16.47 1.51
C ARG A 297 6.21 -15.45 0.80
N ALA A 298 6.05 -14.16 1.08
CA ALA A 298 6.89 -13.12 0.51
C ALA A 298 8.37 -13.32 0.92
N LEU A 299 8.61 -13.70 2.18
CA LEU A 299 9.94 -14.02 2.69
C LEU A 299 10.54 -15.24 1.99
N GLU A 300 9.79 -16.35 1.87
CA GLU A 300 10.23 -17.55 1.15
C GLU A 300 10.66 -17.24 -0.29
N LEU A 301 9.85 -16.47 -1.02
CA LEU A 301 10.11 -16.10 -2.41
C LEU A 301 11.32 -15.15 -2.55
N ALA A 302 11.55 -14.29 -1.55
CA ALA A 302 12.72 -13.44 -1.49
C ALA A 302 14.00 -14.21 -1.10
N GLN A 303 13.89 -15.32 -0.36
CA GLN A 303 15.04 -16.16 0.03
C GLN A 303 15.38 -17.25 -1.02
N ALA A 304 14.38 -17.81 -1.71
CA ALA A 304 14.59 -18.88 -2.70
C ALA A 304 15.55 -18.46 -3.82
N GLY A 305 15.52 -17.18 -4.22
CA GLY A 305 16.47 -16.64 -5.18
C GLY A 305 17.89 -16.49 -4.67
N GLN A 306 18.09 -16.31 -3.35
CA GLN A 306 19.42 -16.19 -2.74
C GLN A 306 20.13 -17.55 -2.65
N ARG A 307 19.38 -18.64 -2.43
CA ARG A 307 19.94 -20.01 -2.38
C ARG A 307 20.39 -20.51 -3.75
N ALA A 308 19.59 -20.26 -4.80
CA ALA A 308 19.97 -20.59 -6.18
C ALA A 308 21.26 -19.85 -6.63
N THR A 309 21.54 -18.66 -6.05
CA THR A 309 22.77 -17.91 -6.33
C THR A 309 23.98 -18.39 -5.55
N ALA A 310 23.82 -18.94 -4.34
CA ALA A 310 24.93 -19.47 -3.54
C ALA A 310 25.51 -20.76 -4.14
N THR A 311 24.67 -21.68 -4.58
CA THR A 311 25.10 -22.97 -5.17
C THR A 311 25.78 -22.82 -6.54
N ALA A 312 25.54 -21.73 -7.27
CA ALA A 312 26.17 -21.47 -8.57
C ALA A 312 27.57 -20.82 -8.46
N GLY A 313 27.95 -20.33 -7.27
CA GLY A 313 29.25 -19.70 -7.03
C GLY A 313 30.37 -20.67 -6.61
N GLU A 314 30.01 -21.85 -6.11
CA GLU A 314 30.98 -22.84 -5.62
C GLU A 314 31.48 -23.82 -6.70
N GLY A 315 30.80 -23.91 -7.84
CA GLY A 315 31.19 -24.81 -8.95
C GLY A 315 32.17 -24.22 -9.97
N GLY A 316 32.83 -23.10 -9.66
CA GLY A 316 33.67 -22.34 -10.58
C GLY A 316 35.07 -22.04 -10.05
N ARG A 317 35.68 -22.95 -9.28
CA ARG A 317 37.09 -22.93 -8.93
C ARG A 317 37.76 -24.22 -9.37
#